data_AF-T0UZ11-F1
#
_entry.id   AF-T0UZ11-F1
#
_cell.length_a   1.000
_cell.length_b   1.000
_cell.length_c   1.000
_cell.angle_alpha   90.00
_cell.angle_beta   90.00
_cell.angle_gamma   90.00
#
_symmetry.space_group_name_H-M   'P 1'
#
loop_
_entity.id
_entity.type
_entity.pdbx_description
1 polymer ?
#
loop_
_entity_poly.entity_id
_entity_poly.type
_entity_poly.pdbx_seq_one_letter_code
_entity_poly.pdbx_strand_id
1 'polypeptide(L)' 'MRIEGNIWDLDFQLLNSQDQVVARIQKELFHLTSTYTVTVYENTYADLAISLCVAIDYVEMLENSSK' A
#
# COMPACT_ATOMS: atom_id res chain seq x y z
N MET A 1 -12.67 7.86 -6.27
CA MET A 1 -11.67 6.88 -5.80
C MET A 1 -11.17 7.34 -4.45
N ARG A 2 -11.12 6.44 -3.48
CA ARG A 2 -10.72 6.73 -2.09
C ARG A 2 -9.72 5.66 -1.65
N ILE A 3 -8.71 6.08 -0.89
CA ILE A 3 -7.80 5.16 -0.21
C ILE A 3 -8.25 5.12 1.25
N GLU A 4 -8.47 3.92 1.77
CA GLU A 4 -8.73 3.68 3.19
C GLU A 4 -7.66 2.77 3.75
N GLY A 5 -7.20 3.02 4.97
CA GLY A 5 -6.19 2.17 5.59
C GLY A 5 -5.54 2.80 6.82
N ASN A 6 -4.75 1.98 7.50
CA ASN A 6 -3.92 2.42 8.62
C ASN A 6 -2.46 2.47 8.18
N ILE A 7 -1.83 3.63 8.35
CA ILE A 7 -0.42 3.86 8.03
C ILE A 7 0.49 2.98 8.89
N TRP A 8 0.08 2.65 10.12
CA TRP A 8 0.88 1.83 11.03
C TRP A 8 0.80 0.32 10.74
N ASP A 9 -0.38 -0.17 10.36
CA ASP A 9 -0.57 -1.57 9.96
C ASP A 9 -0.20 -1.81 8.49
N LEU A 10 -0.01 -0.74 7.73
CA LEU A 10 0.29 -0.75 6.30
C LEU A 10 -0.67 -1.63 5.49
N ASP A 11 -1.94 -1.65 5.93
CA ASP A 11 -3.08 -2.29 5.28
C ASP A 11 -3.94 -1.20 4.64
N PHE A 12 -3.88 -1.13 3.31
CA PHE A 12 -4.57 -0.14 2.51
C PHE A 12 -5.49 -0.81 1.48
N GLN A 13 -6.67 -0.22 1.32
CA GLN A 13 -7.66 -0.61 0.33
C GLN A 13 -7.93 0.57 -0.59
N LEU A 14 -8.00 0.28 -1.89
CA LEU A 14 -8.44 1.22 -2.90
C LEU A 14 -9.91 0.95 -3.21
N LEU A 15 -10.74 1.97 -3.06
CA LEU A 15 -12.17 1.90 -3.36
C LEU A 15 -12.51 2.74 -4.59
N ASN A 16 -13.32 2.16 -5.48
CA ASN A 16 -13.90 2.88 -6.61
C ASN A 16 -15.08 3.78 -6.14
N SER A 17 -15.73 4.47 -7.07
CA SER A 17 -16.85 5.37 -6.76
C SER A 17 -18.13 4.65 -6.28
N GLN A 18 -18.15 3.32 -6.32
CA GLN A 18 -19.24 2.46 -5.84
C GLN A 18 -18.88 1.75 -4.52
N ASP A 19 -17.80 2.18 -3.86
CA ASP A 19 -17.26 1.57 -2.63
C ASP A 19 -16.85 0.09 -2.80
N GLN A 20 -16.52 -0.34 -4.01
CA GLN A 20 -15.94 -1.67 -4.25
C GLN A 20 -14.42 -1.63 -4.11
N VAL A 21 -13.87 -2.65 -3.46
CA VAL A 21 -12.43 -2.82 -3.32
C VAL A 21 -11.83 -3.25 -4.65
N VAL A 22 -10.96 -2.41 -5.22
CA VAL A 22 -10.31 -2.66 -6.52
C VAL A 22 -8.84 -3.07 -6.39
N ALA A 23 -8.22 -2.77 -5.24
CA ALA A 23 -6.91 -3.28 -4.87
C ALA A 23 -6.72 -3.25 -3.35
N ARG A 24 -5.84 -4.12 -2.84
CA ARG A 24 -5.40 -4.16 -1.45
C ARG A 24 -3.89 -4.29 -1.36
N ILE A 25 -3.28 -3.55 -0.44
CA ILE A 25 -1.84 -3.53 -0.18
C ILE A 25 -1.64 -3.81 1.30
N GLN A 26 -0.82 -4.80 1.64
CA GLN A 26 -0.55 -5.22 3.01
C GLN A 26 0.95 -5.44 3.18
N LYS A 27 1.55 -4.91 4.24
CA LYS A 27 2.94 -5.24 4.59
C LYS A 27 2.99 -6.40 5.58
N GLU A 28 3.86 -7.37 5.31
CA GLU A 28 4.13 -8.45 6.25
C GLU A 28 5.00 -7.93 7.40
N LEU A 29 4.45 -7.87 8.62
CA LEU A 29 5.13 -7.35 9.81
C LEU A 29 6.19 -8.31 10.41
N PHE A 30 6.24 -9.56 9.93
CA PHE A 30 7.12 -10.60 10.46
C PHE A 30 8.46 -10.73 9.72
N HIS A 31 8.62 -10.06 8.59
CA HIS A 31 9.87 -10.08 7.82
C HIS A 31 10.59 -8.74 7.99
N LEU A 32 11.87 -8.79 8.40
CA LEU A 32 12.75 -7.61 8.54
C LEU A 32 12.93 -6.83 7.23
N THR A 33 12.56 -7.39 6.09
CA THR A 33 12.59 -6.76 4.76
C THR A 33 11.24 -6.19 4.38
N SER A 34 11.21 -5.08 3.65
CA SER A 34 10.02 -4.43 3.08
C SER A 34 9.24 -5.36 2.13
N THR A 35 8.51 -6.33 2.66
CA THR A 35 7.73 -7.30 1.89
C THR A 35 6.27 -6.87 1.89
N TYR A 36 5.79 -6.50 0.71
CA TYR A 36 4.41 -6.09 0.47
C TYR A 36 3.67 -7.16 -0.33
N THR A 37 2.49 -7.55 0.14
CA THR A 37 1.52 -8.31 -0.63
C THR A 37 0.54 -7.34 -1.28
N VAL A 38 0.52 -7.32 -2.61
CA VAL A 38 -0.37 -6.46 -3.40
C VAL A 38 -1.34 -7.34 -4.17
N THR A 39 -2.64 -7.19 -3.88
CA THR A 39 -3.72 -7.86 -4.61
C THR A 39 -4.47 -6.84 -5.44
N VAL A 40 -4.47 -7.01 -6.76
CA VAL A 40 -5.16 -6.13 -7.70
C VAL A 40 -6.33 -6.89 -8.31
N TYR A 41 -7.56 -6.42 -8.06
CA TYR A 41 -8.77 -7.04 -8.60
C TYR A 41 -9.10 -6.50 -10.00
N GLU A 42 -8.69 -5.27 -10.30
CA GLU A 42 -8.85 -4.63 -11.60
C GLU A 42 -7.50 -4.11 -12.11
N ASN A 43 -7.03 -4.66 -13.24
CA ASN A 43 -5.67 -4.40 -13.74
C ASN A 43 -5.35 -2.91 -13.99
N THR A 44 -6.37 -2.09 -14.23
CA THR A 44 -6.23 -0.62 -14.38
C THR A 44 -5.64 0.07 -13.16
N TYR A 45 -5.69 -0.55 -11.97
CA TYR A 45 -5.15 0.02 -10.73
C TYR A 45 -3.78 -0.55 -10.34
N ALA A 46 -3.18 -1.41 -11.18
CA ALA A 46 -1.87 -2.00 -10.88
C ALA A 46 -0.78 -0.93 -10.71
N ASP A 47 -0.69 0.01 -11.65
CA ASP A 47 0.33 1.08 -11.60
C ASP A 47 0.19 1.96 -10.35
N LEU A 48 -1.06 2.26 -9.96
CA LEU A 48 -1.35 3.02 -8.75
C LEU A 48 -0.98 2.26 -7.48
N ALA A 49 -1.28 0.96 -7.42
CA ALA A 49 -0.96 0.14 -6.27
C ALA A 49 0.56 0.05 -6.06
N ILE A 50 1.32 -0.16 -7.13
CA ILE A 50 2.79 -0.16 -7.07
C ILE A 50 3.34 1.21 -6.70
N SER A 51 2.78 2.30 -7.24
CA SER A 51 3.19 3.67 -6.89
C SER A 51 3.01 3.96 -5.40
N LEU A 52 1.95 3.43 -4.78
CA LEU A 52 1.72 3.58 -3.35
C LEU A 52 2.76 2.81 -2.53
N CYS A 53 3.12 1.58 -2.93
CA CYS A 53 4.21 0.83 -2.28
C CYS A 53 5.54 1.60 -2.30
N VAL A 54 5.90 2.20 -3.44
CA VAL A 54 7.13 3.00 -3.57
C VAL A 54 7.07 4.26 -2.67
N ALA A 55 5.92 4.93 -2.62
CA ALA A 55 5.76 6.12 -1.78
C ALA A 55 5.88 5.79 -0.29
N ILE A 56 5.33 4.65 0.15
CA ILE A 56 5.44 4.17 1.54
C ILE A 56 6.90 3.85 1.87
N ASP A 57 7.59 3.08 1.02
CA ASP A 57 8.99 2.69 1.25
C ASP A 57 9.92 3.93 1.32
N TYR A 58 9.65 4.95 0.51
CA TYR A 58 10.37 6.23 0.58
C TYR A 58 10.19 6.95 1.92
N VAL A 59 8.97 6.99 2.47
CA VAL A 59 8.70 7.60 3.78
C VAL A 59 9.39 6.81 4.89
N GLU A 60 9.29 5.47 4.88
CA GLU A 60 10.00 4.62 5.85
C GLU A 60 11.51 4.87 5.82
N MET A 61 12.11 5.01 4.62
CA MET A 61 13.54 5.31 4.48
C MET A 61 13.94 6.67 5.07
N LEU A 62 13.13 7.71 4.85
CA LEU A 62 13.37 9.04 5.42
C LEU A 62 13.32 9.04 6.94
N GLU A 63 12.35 8.33 7.52
CA GLU A 63 12.24 8.22 8.99
C GLU A 63 13.41 7.43 9.60
N ASN A 64 13.88 6.38 8.92
CA ASN A 64 14.99 5.56 9.41
C ASN A 64 16.37 6.24 9.23
N SER A 65 16.53 7.08 8.21
CA SER A 65 17.77 7.84 7.95
C SER A 65 17.93 9.09 8.80
N SER A 66 16.86 9.53 9.48
CA SER A 66 16.86 10.69 10.38
C SER A 66 17.14 10.35 11.85
N LYS A 67 17.53 9.11 12.15
CA LYS A 67 17.92 8.64 13.50
C LYS A 67 19.42 8.46 13.66
#